data_AF-A0A350W4K9-F1
#
_entry.id   AF-A0A350W4K9-F1
#
_cell.length_a   1.000
_cell.length_b   1.000
_cell.length_c   1.000
_cell.angle_alpha   90.00
_cell.angle_beta   90.00
_cell.angle_gamma   90.00
#
_symmetry.space_group_name_H-M   'P 1'
#
loop_
_entity.id
_entity.type
_entity.pdbx_description
1 polymer ?
#
loop_
_entity_poly.entity_id
_entity_poly.type
_entity_poly.pdbx_seq_one_letter_code
_entity_poly.pdbx_strand_id
1 'polypeptide(L)'
;MSGAKIFMEKNARLDELSLDEINAVLTHKWFLSQKACHDVGIDFALNDWFQNHSKKWRDEKMKADSEAQRAEIEKHKWFLSKKLGYDVGRQQAALDWIKSGYAEAWRNKSGPYCEKKDSNEKEDKAASNR
;
A
#
# COMPACT_ATOMS: atom_id res chain seq x y z
N MET A 1 -15.64 -14.54 -45.78
CA MET A 1 -14.85 -14.90 -44.59
C MET A 1 -14.90 -13.72 -43.64
N SER A 2 -15.53 -13.91 -42.47
CA SER A 2 -15.89 -12.87 -41.52
C SER A 2 -14.63 -12.18 -40.98
N GLY A 3 -14.62 -10.84 -41.02
CA GLY A 3 -13.52 -10.02 -40.53
C GLY A 3 -13.34 -10.22 -39.03
N ALA A 4 -12.15 -10.66 -38.64
CA ALA A 4 -11.74 -10.70 -37.25
C ALA A 4 -11.79 -9.26 -36.72
N LYS A 5 -12.81 -8.97 -35.91
CA LYS A 5 -12.90 -7.76 -35.12
C LYS A 5 -11.79 -7.87 -34.08
N ILE A 6 -10.60 -7.36 -34.40
CA ILE A 6 -9.55 -7.13 -33.42
C ILE A 6 -10.17 -6.15 -32.43
N PHE A 7 -10.65 -6.68 -31.31
CA PHE A 7 -11.00 -5.87 -30.16
C PHE A 7 -9.66 -5.29 -29.71
N MET A 8 -9.34 -4.09 -30.21
CA MET A 8 -8.33 -3.22 -29.59
C MET A 8 -8.93 -2.79 -28.26
N GLU A 9 -9.01 -3.76 -27.35
CA GLU A 9 -9.34 -3.56 -25.95
C GLU A 9 -8.34 -2.51 -25.46
N LYS A 10 -8.82 -1.47 -24.80
CA LYS A 10 -7.94 -0.45 -24.23
C LYS A 10 -6.99 -1.17 -23.28
N ASN A 11 -5.78 -1.43 -23.74
CA ASN A 11 -4.72 -1.96 -22.90
C ASN A 11 -4.53 -0.96 -21.77
N ALA A 12 -4.69 -1.43 -20.53
CA ALA A 12 -4.47 -0.60 -19.37
C ALA A 12 -3.05 -0.03 -19.44
N ARG A 13 -2.95 1.29 -19.32
CA ARG A 13 -1.66 1.97 -19.45
C ARG A 13 -1.06 2.21 -18.08
N LEU A 14 0.27 2.11 -18.02
CA LEU A 14 1.00 2.22 -16.77
C LEU A 14 0.95 3.63 -16.15
N ASP A 15 0.74 4.66 -16.97
CA ASP A 15 0.61 6.06 -16.56
C ASP A 15 -0.75 6.40 -15.92
N GLU A 16 -1.77 5.55 -16.11
CA GLU A 16 -3.09 5.70 -15.49
C GLU A 16 -3.16 5.03 -14.10
N LEU A 17 -2.11 4.32 -13.68
CA LEU A 17 -2.06 3.55 -12.45
C LEU A 17 -1.52 4.35 -11.26
N SER A 18 -2.01 4.01 -10.06
CA SER A 18 -1.39 4.45 -8.82
C SER A 18 -0.01 3.81 -8.61
N LEU A 19 0.86 4.42 -7.80
CA LEU A 19 2.20 3.88 -7.52
C LEU A 19 2.15 2.45 -6.94
N ASP A 20 1.17 2.17 -6.09
CA ASP A 20 0.99 0.83 -5.50
C ASP A 20 0.58 -0.20 -6.56
N GLU A 21 -0.29 0.18 -7.51
CA GLU A 21 -0.67 -0.69 -8.63
C GLU A 21 0.50 -0.89 -9.60
N ILE A 22 1.27 0.15 -9.89
CA ILE A 22 2.51 0.03 -10.69
C ILE A 22 3.45 -0.98 -10.05
N ASN A 23 3.70 -0.87 -8.73
CA ASN A 23 4.54 -1.81 -8.01
C ASN A 23 3.98 -3.24 -8.04
N ALA A 24 2.66 -3.40 -7.93
CA ALA A 24 2.01 -4.71 -8.03
C ALA A 24 2.21 -5.34 -9.42
N VAL A 25 2.03 -4.57 -10.49
CA VAL A 25 2.28 -5.01 -11.87
C VAL A 25 3.75 -5.36 -12.09
N LEU A 26 4.69 -4.55 -11.60
CA LEU A 26 6.13 -4.84 -11.74
C LEU A 26 6.54 -6.11 -10.99
N THR A 27 5.98 -6.31 -9.80
CA THR A 27 6.18 -7.54 -9.02
C THR A 27 5.63 -8.75 -9.78
N HIS A 28 4.42 -8.63 -10.34
CA HIS A 28 3.81 -9.67 -11.16
C HIS A 28 4.62 -10.00 -12.42
N LYS A 29 5.07 -8.98 -13.15
CA LYS A 29 5.98 -9.11 -14.30
C LYS A 29 7.24 -9.88 -13.92
N TRP A 30 7.84 -9.55 -12.78
CA TRP A 30 9.03 -10.26 -12.30
C TRP A 30 8.73 -11.76 -12.09
N PHE A 31 7.66 -12.11 -11.39
CA PHE A 31 7.26 -13.51 -11.20
C PHE A 31 6.99 -14.25 -12.51
N LEU A 32 6.28 -13.62 -13.45
CA LEU A 32 6.04 -14.19 -14.79
C LEU A 32 7.36 -14.43 -15.54
N SER A 33 8.29 -13.48 -15.47
CA SER A 33 9.61 -13.58 -16.13
C SER A 33 10.46 -14.69 -15.51
N GLN A 34 10.43 -14.84 -14.18
CA GLN A 34 11.10 -15.95 -13.48
C GLN A 34 10.56 -17.30 -13.95
N LYS A 35 9.23 -17.42 -14.08
CA LYS A 35 8.57 -18.66 -14.52
C LYS A 35 8.84 -18.99 -16.00
N ALA A 36 8.94 -17.97 -16.84
CA ALA A 36 9.20 -18.11 -18.27
C ALA A 36 10.70 -18.27 -18.61
N CYS A 37 11.61 -18.06 -17.65
CA CYS A 37 13.06 -18.00 -17.86
C CYS A 37 13.51 -16.94 -18.90
N HIS A 38 12.67 -15.94 -19.17
CA HIS A 38 12.97 -14.79 -20.02
C HIS A 38 12.08 -13.60 -19.61
N ASP A 39 12.42 -12.38 -20.03
CA ASP A 39 11.54 -11.23 -19.80
C ASP A 39 10.25 -11.37 -20.62
N VAL A 40 9.10 -11.35 -19.96
CA VAL A 40 7.78 -11.40 -20.61
C VAL A 40 7.33 -10.06 -21.18
N GLY A 41 7.98 -8.95 -20.80
CA GLY A 41 7.60 -7.60 -21.19
C GLY A 41 6.50 -6.99 -20.33
N ILE A 42 6.39 -5.66 -20.34
CA ILE A 42 5.44 -4.93 -19.48
C ILE A 42 4.00 -5.03 -19.98
N ASP A 43 3.77 -4.97 -21.29
CA ASP A 43 2.42 -5.01 -21.87
C ASP A 43 1.72 -6.35 -21.60
N PHE A 44 2.46 -7.46 -21.73
CA PHE A 44 1.94 -8.79 -21.42
C PHE A 44 1.60 -8.91 -19.93
N ALA A 45 2.52 -8.49 -19.05
CA ALA A 45 2.32 -8.55 -17.61
C ALA A 45 1.14 -7.66 -17.15
N LEU A 46 0.99 -6.47 -17.74
CA LEU A 46 -0.14 -5.59 -17.49
C LEU A 46 -1.46 -6.28 -17.85
N ASN A 47 -1.57 -6.80 -19.07
CA ASN A 47 -2.79 -7.46 -19.51
C ASN A 47 -3.15 -8.66 -18.62
N ASP A 48 -2.18 -9.54 -18.33
CA ASP A 48 -2.40 -10.70 -17.46
C ASP A 48 -2.78 -10.29 -16.02
N TRP A 49 -2.14 -9.25 -15.47
CA TRP A 49 -2.45 -8.75 -14.13
C TRP A 49 -3.86 -8.17 -14.07
N PHE A 50 -4.27 -7.37 -15.06
CA PHE A 50 -5.61 -6.77 -15.07
C PHE A 50 -6.71 -7.81 -15.17
N GLN A 51 -6.53 -8.81 -16.04
CA GLN A 51 -7.53 -9.87 -16.26
C GLN A 51 -7.66 -10.81 -15.05
N ASN A 52 -6.54 -11.18 -14.43
CA ASN A 52 -6.53 -12.30 -13.47
C ASN A 52 -6.28 -11.90 -12.01
N HIS A 53 -5.65 -10.74 -11.74
CA HIS A 53 -5.11 -10.43 -10.40
C HIS A 53 -5.64 -9.11 -9.82
N SER A 54 -5.87 -8.09 -10.66
CA SER A 54 -6.11 -6.71 -10.21
C SER A 54 -7.27 -6.55 -9.24
N LYS A 55 -8.41 -7.21 -9.52
CA LYS A 55 -9.61 -7.13 -8.68
C LYS A 55 -9.33 -7.63 -7.27
N LYS A 56 -8.81 -8.87 -7.17
CA LYS A 56 -8.48 -9.49 -5.88
C LYS A 56 -7.46 -8.65 -5.11
N TRP A 57 -6.43 -8.17 -5.81
CA TRP A 57 -5.41 -7.32 -5.21
C TRP A 57 -5.99 -6.01 -4.64
N ARG A 58 -6.90 -5.34 -5.36
CA ARG A 58 -7.56 -4.11 -4.88
C ARG A 58 -8.43 -4.38 -3.66
N ASP A 59 -9.18 -5.48 -3.65
CA ASP A 59 -10.03 -5.87 -2.52
C ASP A 59 -9.18 -6.15 -1.27
N GLU A 60 -8.08 -6.89 -1.42
CA GLU A 60 -7.13 -7.18 -0.35
C GLU A 60 -6.44 -5.92 0.15
N LYS A 61 -6.02 -5.04 -0.76
CA LYS A 61 -5.38 -3.77 -0.42
C LYS A 61 -6.34 -2.84 0.33
N MET A 62 -7.57 -2.68 -0.14
CA MET A 62 -8.61 -1.89 0.53
C MET A 62 -8.90 -2.40 1.94
N LYS A 63 -8.98 -3.73 2.10
CA LYS A 63 -9.17 -4.37 3.40
C LYS A 63 -7.99 -4.08 4.34
N ALA A 64 -6.76 -4.28 3.88
CA ALA A 64 -5.56 -4.04 4.66
C ALA A 64 -5.43 -2.58 5.10
N ASP A 65 -5.71 -1.63 4.20
CA ASP A 65 -5.65 -0.20 4.50
C ASP A 65 -6.73 0.21 5.52
N SER A 66 -7.94 -0.37 5.41
CA SER A 66 -9.02 -0.16 6.38
C SER A 66 -8.68 -0.72 7.76
N GLU A 67 -8.05 -1.90 7.81
CA GLU A 67 -7.61 -2.53 9.06
C GLU A 67 -6.50 -1.71 9.72
N ALA A 68 -5.51 -1.24 8.95
CA ALA A 68 -4.44 -0.38 9.44
C ALA A 68 -4.98 0.94 10.00
N GLN A 69 -5.91 1.59 9.27
CA GLN A 69 -6.56 2.80 9.74
C GLN A 69 -7.34 2.56 11.03
N ARG A 70 -8.11 1.47 11.12
CA ARG A 70 -8.89 1.14 12.31
C ARG A 70 -8.01 0.86 13.52
N ALA A 71 -6.91 0.13 13.33
CA ALA A 71 -5.94 -0.14 14.39
C ALA A 71 -5.34 1.18 14.93
N GLU A 72 -5.04 2.12 14.04
CA GLU A 72 -4.51 3.42 14.43
C GLU A 72 -5.52 4.27 15.20
N ILE A 73 -6.79 4.28 14.78
CA ILE A 73 -7.88 4.92 15.53
C ILE A 73 -8.01 4.31 16.93
N GLU A 74 -7.91 2.99 17.07
CA GLU A 74 -8.04 2.33 18.37
C GLU A 74 -6.87 2.69 19.29
N LYS A 75 -5.64 2.80 18.76
CA LYS A 75 -4.50 3.33 19.54
C LYS A 75 -4.77 4.75 20.00
N HIS A 76 -5.18 5.63 19.09
CA HIS A 76 -5.47 7.03 19.42
C HIS A 76 -6.57 7.14 20.47
N LYS A 77 -7.66 6.38 20.31
CA LYS A 77 -8.74 6.26 21.29
C LYS A 77 -8.18 5.86 22.66
N TRP A 78 -7.33 4.84 22.74
CA TRP A 78 -6.75 4.43 24.01
C TRP A 78 -5.98 5.57 24.70
N PHE A 79 -5.13 6.29 23.97
CA PHE A 79 -4.40 7.44 24.51
C PHE A 79 -5.35 8.57 24.97
N LEU A 80 -6.37 8.87 24.17
CA LEU A 80 -7.35 9.91 24.50
C LEU A 80 -8.17 9.54 25.73
N SER A 81 -8.61 8.28 25.84
CA SER A 81 -9.31 7.77 27.03
C SER A 81 -8.44 7.86 28.28
N LYS A 82 -7.14 7.53 28.16
CA LYS A 82 -6.18 7.68 29.27
C LYS A 82 -6.01 9.14 29.69
N LYS A 83 -5.97 10.06 28.73
CA LYS A 83 -5.83 11.50 28.99
C LYS A 83 -7.06 12.10 29.66
N LEU A 84 -8.27 11.68 29.27
CA LEU A 84 -9.53 12.22 29.75
C LEU A 84 -10.05 11.52 31.02
N GLY A 85 -9.54 10.33 31.34
CA GLY A 85 -9.94 9.56 32.52
C GLY A 85 -11.24 8.77 32.35
N TYR A 86 -11.78 8.69 31.13
CA TYR A 86 -12.97 7.91 30.80
C TYR A 86 -12.87 7.37 29.36
N ASP A 87 -13.67 6.35 29.01
CA ASP A 87 -13.66 5.85 27.63
C ASP A 87 -14.40 6.81 26.68
N VAL A 88 -13.66 7.38 25.72
CA VAL A 88 -14.22 8.35 24.76
C VAL A 88 -15.04 7.69 23.67
N GLY A 89 -14.85 6.38 23.45
CA GLY A 89 -15.47 5.66 22.34
C GLY A 89 -14.81 5.94 20.98
N ARG A 90 -15.11 5.09 20.00
CA ARG A 90 -14.40 5.07 18.71
C ARG A 90 -14.71 6.28 17.84
N GLN A 91 -15.99 6.67 17.73
CA GLN A 91 -16.41 7.77 16.87
C GLN A 91 -15.81 9.10 17.35
N GLN A 92 -15.84 9.36 18.65
CA GLN A 92 -15.29 10.60 19.22
C GLN A 92 -13.77 10.66 19.06
N ALA A 93 -13.06 9.55 19.28
CA ALA A 93 -11.63 9.47 19.03
C ALA A 93 -11.29 9.67 17.55
N ALA A 94 -12.06 9.11 16.61
CA ALA A 94 -11.83 9.32 15.19
C ALA A 94 -12.02 10.80 14.78
N LEU A 95 -13.03 11.48 15.33
CA LEU A 95 -13.24 12.91 15.09
C LEU A 95 -12.09 13.76 15.64
N ASP A 96 -11.62 13.45 16.86
CA ASP A 96 -10.45 14.13 17.45
C ASP A 96 -9.18 13.89 16.64
N TRP A 97 -8.99 12.65 16.16
CA TRP A 97 -7.85 12.24 15.34
C TRP A 97 -7.78 13.02 14.02
N ILE A 98 -8.94 13.26 13.38
CA ILE A 98 -9.05 14.08 12.18
C ILE A 98 -8.79 15.56 12.52
N LYS A 99 -9.45 16.09 13.56
CA LYS A 99 -9.36 17.50 13.94
C LYS A 99 -7.95 17.92 14.38
N SER A 100 -7.21 17.01 15.02
CA SER A 100 -5.85 17.24 15.51
C SER A 100 -4.77 17.12 14.42
N GLY A 101 -5.13 16.80 13.18
CA GLY A 101 -4.18 16.60 12.08
C GLY A 101 -3.42 15.27 12.14
N TYR A 102 -3.69 14.43 13.12
CA TYR A 102 -3.03 13.13 13.28
C TYR A 102 -3.36 12.14 12.18
N ALA A 103 -4.58 12.20 11.63
CA ALA A 103 -4.96 11.39 10.47
C ALA A 103 -4.12 11.71 9.22
N GLU A 104 -3.79 13.00 9.02
CA GLU A 104 -2.91 13.44 7.93
C GLU A 104 -1.47 13.02 8.17
N ALA A 105 -0.95 13.25 9.38
CA ALA A 105 0.39 12.84 9.76
C ALA A 105 0.59 11.32 9.62
N TRP A 106 -0.42 10.52 9.95
CA TRP A 106 -0.40 9.06 9.74
C TRP A 106 -0.25 8.68 8.26
N ARG A 107 -1.03 9.30 7.36
CA ARG A 107 -0.90 9.07 5.90
C ARG A 107 0.50 9.42 5.38
N ASN A 108 1.08 10.49 5.92
CA ASN A 108 2.42 10.94 5.56
C ASN A 108 3.54 10.17 6.27
N LYS A 109 3.21 9.11 7.04
CA LYS A 109 4.16 8.35 7.87
C LYS A 109 4.95 9.21 8.88
N SER A 110 4.45 10.41 9.18
CA SER A 110 5.00 11.36 10.15
C SER A 110 4.10 11.46 11.39
N GLY A 111 3.25 10.44 11.61
CA GLY A 111 2.26 10.41 12.68
C GLY A 111 2.91 10.37 14.07
N PRO A 112 2.17 10.81 15.11
CA PRO A 112 2.67 10.82 16.48
C PRO A 112 3.00 9.41 17.02
N TYR A 113 2.46 8.37 16.37
CA TYR A 113 2.66 6.97 16.74
C TYR A 113 3.52 6.21 15.72
N CYS A 114 4.15 6.89 14.74
CA CYS A 114 5.05 6.20 13.84
C CYS A 114 6.30 5.74 14.60
N GLU A 115 6.69 4.49 14.40
CA GLU A 115 7.97 3.99 14.88
C GLU A 115 9.05 4.78 14.15
N LYS A 116 9.74 5.65 14.88
CA LYS A 116 10.94 6.32 14.36
C LYS A 116 11.92 5.21 14.03
N LYS A 117 12.18 4.98 12.74
CA LYS A 117 13.32 4.16 12.35
C LYS A 117 14.56 4.90 12.83
N ASP A 118 15.14 4.43 13.93
CA ASP A 118 16.42 4.91 14.38
C ASP A 118 17.39 4.76 13.22
N SER A 119 17.86 5.90 12.72
CA SER A 119 18.78 6.00 11.59
C SER A 119 20.20 5.66 12.04
N ASN A 120 20.35 4.58 12.82
CA ASN A 120 21.58 4.18 13.46
C ASN A 120 21.89 2.69 13.18
N GLU A 121 21.87 2.29 11.91
CA GLU A 121 22.35 0.98 11.44
C GLU A 121 23.37 1.12 10.28
N LYS A 122 23.99 2.30 10.14
CA LYS A 122 25.02 2.53 9.11
C LYS A 122 26.46 2.61 9.62
N GLU A 123 26.73 2.57 10.92
CA GLU A 123 28.11 2.67 11.44
C GLU A 123 28.77 1.33 11.80
N ASP A 124 28.01 0.25 12.06
CA ASP A 124 28.62 -0.99 12.57
C ASP A 124 29.21 -1.94 11.52
N LYS A 125 29.12 -1.63 10.22
CA LYS A 125 29.73 -2.44 9.15
C LYS A 125 31.10 -1.94 8.67
N ALA A 126 31.62 -0.84 9.23
CA ALA A 126 32.95 -0.32 8.87
C ALA A 126 34.09 -0.90 9.73
N ALA A 127 33.82 -1.58 10.85
CA ALA A 127 34.84 -2.05 11.79
C ALA A 127 35.33 -3.50 11.54
N SER A 128 34.77 -4.22 10.56
CA SER A 128 35.13 -5.62 10.28
C SER A 128 36.06 -5.80 9.07
N ASN A 129 36.72 -4.74 8.60
CA ASN A 129 37.84 -4.83 7.66
C ASN A 129 39.07 -4.13 8.27
N ARG A 130 39.67 -4.76 9.27
CA ARG A 130 41.05 -4.47 9.68
C ARG A 130 41.72 -5.71 10.24
#